data_AF-A0A4R5MLC8-F1
#
_entry.id   AF-A0A4R5MLC8-F1
#
_cell.length_a   1.000
_cell.length_b   1.000
_cell.length_c   1.000
_cell.angle_alpha   90.00
_cell.angle_beta   90.00
_cell.angle_gamma   90.00
#
_symmetry.space_group_name_H-M   'P 1'
#
loop_
_entity.id
_entity.type
_entity.pdbx_description
1 polymer ?
#
loop_
_entity_poly.entity_id
_entity_poly.type
_entity_poly.pdbx_seq_one_letter_code
_entity_poly.pdbx_strand_id
1 'polypeptide(L)'
;MKIKVFIATTISMCFFIISAFGCPACEKQQPKLFQGLTHGGGPDGFTDYIIIGITVLIVIITLFFSIKWLINPGEKRQNHIKQFILNID
;
A
#
# COMPACT_ATOMS: atom_id res chain seq x y z
N MET A 1 33.94 6.47 -11.39
CA MET A 1 32.83 5.97 -12.24
C MET A 1 31.62 5.53 -11.43
N LYS A 2 31.75 4.65 -10.44
CA LYS A 2 30.62 4.10 -9.65
C LYS A 2 29.73 5.17 -8.98
N ILE A 3 30.31 6.22 -8.40
CA ILE A 3 29.56 7.34 -7.79
C ILE A 3 28.74 8.14 -8.81
N LYS A 4 29.31 8.43 -9.99
CA LYS A 4 28.62 9.19 -11.04
C LYS A 4 27.47 8.40 -11.65
N VAL A 5 27.66 7.08 -11.79
CA VAL A 5 26.59 6.16 -12.21
C VAL A 5 25.51 6.07 -11.16
N PHE A 6 25.86 5.94 -9.87
CA PHE A 6 24.88 5.90 -8.77
C PHE A 6 24.03 7.17 -8.69
N ILE A 7 24.67 8.35 -8.82
CA ILE A 7 24.00 9.65 -8.85
C ILE A 7 23.11 9.78 -10.10
N ALA A 8 23.60 9.37 -11.27
CA ALA A 8 22.80 9.38 -12.50
C ALA A 8 21.58 8.45 -12.41
N THR A 9 21.73 7.26 -11.81
CA THR A 9 20.61 6.31 -11.63
C THR A 9 19.59 6.82 -10.61
N THR A 10 20.02 7.46 -9.52
CA THR A 10 19.10 8.03 -8.52
C THR A 10 18.36 9.25 -9.08
N ILE A 11 19.03 10.11 -9.84
CA ILE A 11 18.39 11.25 -10.52
C ILE A 11 17.37 10.76 -11.56
N SER A 12 17.71 9.75 -12.36
CA SER A 12 16.79 9.15 -13.33
C SER A 12 15.54 8.54 -12.65
N MET A 13 15.71 7.91 -11.49
CA MET A 13 14.59 7.37 -10.70
C MET A 13 13.69 8.47 -10.16
N CYS A 14 14.27 9.57 -9.66
CA CYS A 14 13.50 10.73 -9.19
C CYS A 14 12.68 11.39 -10.30
N PHE A 15 13.21 11.52 -11.52
CA PHE A 15 12.46 12.10 -12.64
C PHE A 15 11.21 11.29 -13.03
N PHE A 16 11.23 9.96 -12.88
CA PHE A 16 10.06 9.12 -13.11
C PHE A 16 8.91 9.41 -12.12
N ILE A 17 9.24 9.74 -10.87
CA ILE A 17 8.24 9.98 -9.82
C ILE A 17 7.43 11.26 -10.08
N ILE A 18 8.02 12.28 -10.71
CA ILE A 18 7.37 13.57 -10.98
C ILE A 18 6.28 13.43 -12.06
N SER A 19 6.36 12.41 -12.91
CA SER A 19 5.35 12.11 -13.94
C SER A 19 4.07 11.46 -13.41
N ALA A 20 3.97 11.20 -12.09
CA ALA A 20 2.83 10.52 -11.48
C ALA A 20 1.63 11.44 -11.18
N PHE A 21 1.72 12.76 -11.40
CA PHE A 21 0.57 13.65 -11.21
C PHE A 21 -0.45 13.50 -12.35
N GLY A 22 -1.71 13.24 -11.98
CA GLY A 22 -2.80 13.10 -12.94
C GLY A 22 -3.05 14.39 -13.71
N CYS A 23 -3.39 14.27 -14.99
CA CYS A 23 -3.83 15.40 -15.80
C CYS A 23 -5.19 15.93 -15.31
N PRO A 24 -5.57 17.21 -15.55
CA PRO A 24 -6.89 17.73 -15.11
C PRO A 24 -8.08 16.96 -15.69
N ALA A 25 -7.93 16.34 -16.86
CA ALA A 25 -8.95 15.46 -17.43
C ALA A 25 -9.05 14.13 -16.66
N CYS A 26 -7.92 13.57 -16.25
CA CYS A 26 -7.79 12.34 -15.49
C CYS A 26 -8.39 12.49 -14.08
N GLU A 27 -8.13 13.64 -13.43
CA GLU A 27 -8.65 13.98 -12.11
C GLU A 27 -10.18 14.13 -12.11
N LYS A 28 -10.78 14.66 -13.18
CA LYS A 28 -12.24 14.75 -13.33
C LYS A 28 -12.93 13.38 -13.47
N GLN A 29 -12.20 12.37 -13.96
CA GLN A 29 -12.71 11.00 -14.08
C GLN A 29 -12.62 10.22 -12.76
N GLN A 30 -11.95 10.77 -11.75
CA GLN A 30 -11.90 10.18 -10.42
C GLN A 30 -13.21 10.40 -9.67
N PRO A 31 -13.56 9.51 -8.72
CA PRO A 31 -14.72 9.71 -7.86
C PRO A 31 -14.57 11.02 -7.09
N LYS A 32 -15.66 11.79 -6.95
CA LYS A 32 -15.63 13.14 -6.36
C LYS A 32 -14.89 13.24 -5.01
N LEU A 33 -14.97 12.19 -4.18
CA LEU A 33 -14.31 12.14 -2.87
C LEU A 33 -12.79 11.87 -2.92
N PHE A 34 -12.29 11.35 -4.05
CA PHE A 34 -10.92 10.87 -4.20
C PHE A 34 -10.18 11.53 -5.37
N GLN A 35 -10.70 12.66 -5.88
CA GLN A 35 -10.03 13.47 -6.89
C GLN A 35 -8.71 14.02 -6.33
N GLY A 36 -7.63 13.83 -7.06
CA GLY A 36 -6.28 14.26 -6.67
C GLY A 36 -5.57 13.31 -5.69
N LEU A 37 -6.26 12.30 -5.17
CA LEU A 37 -5.68 11.27 -4.27
C LEU A 37 -5.42 9.94 -4.98
N THR A 38 -6.31 9.58 -5.91
CA THR A 38 -6.23 8.32 -6.63
C THR A 38 -5.50 8.51 -7.96
N HIS A 39 -4.96 7.44 -8.52
CA HIS A 39 -4.46 7.43 -9.90
C HIS A 39 -5.44 6.64 -10.77
N GLY A 40 -5.66 7.08 -12.00
CA GLY A 40 -6.63 6.47 -12.90
C GLY A 40 -8.07 6.94 -12.67
N GLY A 41 -9.02 6.35 -13.40
CA GLY A 41 -10.45 6.64 -13.28
C GLY A 41 -11.09 5.95 -12.06
N GLY A 42 -12.29 6.41 -11.70
CA GLY A 42 -13.14 5.77 -10.70
C GLY A 42 -13.82 4.49 -11.21
N PRO A 43 -14.60 3.83 -10.34
CA PRO A 43 -15.43 2.69 -10.73
C PRO A 43 -16.47 3.12 -11.78
N ASP A 44 -16.66 2.33 -12.83
CA ASP A 44 -17.53 2.70 -13.95
C ASP A 44 -19.01 2.39 -13.66
N GLY A 45 -19.29 1.40 -12.80
CA GLY A 45 -20.66 0.97 -12.49
C GLY A 45 -20.91 0.46 -11.07
N PHE A 46 -22.18 0.20 -10.75
CA PHE A 46 -22.62 -0.26 -9.42
C PHE A 46 -21.93 -1.56 -8.97
N THR A 47 -21.73 -2.50 -9.89
CA THR A 47 -21.04 -3.78 -9.61
C THR A 47 -19.60 -3.55 -9.14
N ASP A 48 -18.91 -2.57 -9.70
CA ASP A 48 -17.53 -2.26 -9.32
C ASP A 48 -17.47 -1.75 -7.88
N TYR A 49 -18.45 -0.95 -7.46
CA TYR A 49 -18.57 -0.51 -6.07
C TYR A 49 -18.83 -1.67 -5.10
N ILE A 50 -19.58 -2.70 -5.50
CA ILE A 50 -19.76 -3.91 -4.69
C ILE A 50 -18.43 -4.64 -4.52
N ILE A 51 -17.69 -4.85 -5.61
CA ILE A 51 -16.41 -5.55 -5.60
C ILE A 51 -15.41 -4.81 -4.71
N ILE A 52 -15.31 -3.48 -4.86
CA ILE A 52 -14.44 -2.64 -4.03
C ILE A 52 -14.86 -2.72 -2.57
N GLY A 53 -16.15 -2.66 -2.26
CA GLY A 53 -16.65 -2.77 -0.88
C GLY A 53 -16.27 -4.10 -0.22
N ILE A 54 -16.44 -5.22 -0.93
CA ILE A 54 -16.04 -6.55 -0.44
C ILE A 54 -14.52 -6.63 -0.27
N THR A 55 -13.76 -6.08 -1.21
CA THR A 55 -12.29 -6.05 -1.14
C THR A 55 -11.81 -5.27 0.08
N VAL A 56 -12.36 -4.08 0.33
CA VAL A 56 -12.05 -3.27 1.51
C VAL A 56 -12.36 -4.04 2.80
N LEU A 57 -13.51 -4.73 2.85
CA LEU A 57 -13.88 -5.55 4.01
C LEU A 57 -12.85 -6.66 4.27
N ILE A 58 -12.45 -7.40 3.23
CA ILE A 58 -11.44 -8.47 3.35
C ILE A 58 -10.08 -7.90 3.79
N VAL A 59 -9.66 -6.76 3.23
CA VAL A 59 -8.41 -6.10 3.61
C VAL A 59 -8.42 -5.66 5.07
N ILE A 60 -9.53 -5.08 5.56
CA ILE A 60 -9.64 -4.68 6.97
C ILE A 60 -9.57 -5.90 7.89
N ILE A 61 -10.27 -6.99 7.55
CA ILE A 61 -10.25 -8.24 8.33
C ILE A 61 -8.84 -8.83 8.36
N THR A 62 -8.18 -8.92 7.21
CA THR A 62 -6.83 -9.48 7.10
C THR A 62 -5.80 -8.62 7.83
N LEU A 63 -5.88 -7.29 7.70
CA LEU A 63 -5.03 -6.35 8.43
C LEU A 63 -5.22 -6.49 9.94
N PHE A 64 -6.47 -6.58 10.41
CA PHE A 64 -6.79 -6.78 11.82
C PHE A 64 -6.12 -8.05 12.36
N PHE A 65 -6.27 -9.19 11.67
CA PHE A 65 -5.65 -10.44 12.11
C PHE A 65 -4.13 -10.42 12.00
N SER A 66 -3.59 -9.79 10.97
CA SER A 66 -2.15 -9.59 10.80
C SER A 66 -1.57 -8.83 12.00
N ILE A 67 -2.17 -7.70 12.38
CA ILE A 67 -1.75 -6.91 13.54
C ILE A 67 -1.94 -7.71 14.83
N LYS A 68 -3.11 -8.34 15.02
CA LYS A 68 -3.43 -9.12 16.22
C LYS A 68 -2.39 -10.19 16.51
N TRP A 69 -1.96 -10.95 15.49
CA TRP A 69 -0.98 -12.02 15.66
C TRP A 69 0.47 -11.56 15.64
N LEU A 70 0.72 -10.32 15.20
CA LEU A 70 2.03 -9.69 15.37
C LEU A 70 2.22 -9.22 16.82
N ILE A 71 1.18 -8.64 17.43
CA ILE A 71 1.22 -8.13 18.81
C ILE A 71 1.11 -9.28 19.83
N ASN A 72 0.15 -10.19 19.64
CA ASN A 72 -0.07 -11.30 20.57
C ASN A 72 -0.05 -12.63 19.79
N PRO A 73 1.14 -13.20 19.57
CA PRO A 73 1.27 -14.47 18.88
C PRO A 73 0.62 -15.59 19.70
N GLY A 74 -0.25 -16.38 19.08
CA GLY A 74 -0.89 -17.52 19.73
C GLY A 74 0.03 -18.75 19.90
N GLU A 75 1.28 -18.65 19.45
CA GLU A 75 2.28 -19.70 19.61
C GLU A 75 2.70 -19.79 21.08
N LYS A 76 2.58 -20.98 21.69
CA LYS A 76 2.93 -21.22 23.10
C LYS A 76 4.33 -21.81 23.30
N ARG A 77 5.04 -22.13 22.21
CA ARG A 77 6.37 -22.77 22.29
C ARG A 77 7.46 -21.72 22.47
N GLN A 78 8.21 -21.86 23.56
CA GLN A 78 9.31 -20.97 23.96
C GLN A 78 10.40 -20.81 22.87
N ASN A 79 10.61 -21.84 22.05
CA ASN A 79 11.63 -21.82 20.99
C ASN A 79 11.12 -21.24 19.65
N HIS A 80 9.97 -20.55 19.64
CA HIS A 80 9.47 -19.93 18.41
C HIS A 80 10.19 -18.60 18.14
N ILE A 81 10.62 -18.38 16.89
CA ILE A 81 11.37 -17.18 16.47
C ILE A 81 10.68 -15.87 16.90
N LYS A 82 9.34 -15.83 16.92
CA LYS A 82 8.58 -14.64 17.35
C LYS A 82 8.63 -14.41 18.86
N GLN A 83 8.68 -15.45 19.70
CA GLN A 83 8.82 -15.28 21.14
C GLN A 83 10.23 -14.82 21.53
N PHE A 84 11.24 -15.20 20.76
CA PHE A 84 12.63 -14.75 20.95
C PHE A 84 12.80 -13.24 20.68
N ILE A 85 12.20 -12.73 19.60
CA ILE A 85 12.29 -11.29 19.26
C ILE A 85 11.53 -10.43 20.28
N LEU A 86 10.41 -10.92 20.82
CA LEU A 86 9.58 -10.17 21.78
C LEU A 86 10.13 -10.18 23.21
N ASN A 87 10.99 -11.14 23.58
CA ASN A 87 11.63 -11.23 24.90
C ASN A 87 13.15 -11.09 24.82
N ILE A 88 13.65 -10.35 23.83
CA ILE A 88 15.07 -9.97 23.78
C ILE A 88 15.22 -8.78 24.75
N ASP A 89 15.77 -9.07 25.93
CA ASP A 89 16.24 -8.06 26.89
C ASP A 89 17.63 -7.55 26.48
#